data_AF-A0A1H6LFH3-F1
#
_entry.id   AF-A0A1H6LFH3-F1
#
_cell.length_a   1.000
_cell.length_b   1.000
_cell.length_c   1.000
_cell.angle_alpha   90.00
_cell.angle_beta   90.00
_cell.angle_gamma   90.00
#
_symmetry.space_group_name_H-M   'P 1'
#
loop_
_entity.id
_entity.type
_entity.pdbx_description
1 polymer ?
#
loop_
_entity_poly.entity_id
_entity_poly.type
_entity_poly.pdbx_seq_one_letter_code
_entity_poly.pdbx_strand_id
1 'polypeptide(L)'
;MTIILDRQIAELKERFGATETLRLPSGTVLVTIPDLPVPPGWSAATATVRFLVPPAYPFGAPDCFWADDGLRLASNALPQNSGPGNVIPETNISALWFSWHLQGPWDPNRDTLSTWTNVIIERLRQAR
;
A
#
# COMPACT_ATOMS: atom_id res chain seq x y z
N MET A 1 12.38 10.88 11.51
CA MET A 1 10.95 10.66 11.16
C MET A 1 10.10 11.46 12.12
N THR A 2 8.84 11.77 11.79
CA THR A 2 7.96 12.46 12.75
C THR A 2 7.48 11.47 13.82
N ILE A 3 7.26 11.92 15.05
CA ILE A 3 6.78 11.07 16.15
C ILE A 3 5.48 10.33 15.77
N ILE A 4 4.59 11.00 15.02
CA ILE A 4 3.34 10.41 14.54
C ILE A 4 3.62 9.26 13.58
N LEU A 5 4.52 9.45 12.61
CA LEU A 5 4.86 8.42 11.63
C LEU A 5 5.50 7.21 12.30
N ASP A 6 6.45 7.42 13.22
CA ASP A 6 7.12 6.34 13.94
C ASP A 6 6.14 5.50 14.76
N ARG A 7 5.23 6.16 15.48
CA ARG A 7 4.16 5.49 16.23
C ARG A 7 3.28 4.63 15.31
N GLN A 8 2.82 5.19 14.20
CA GLN A 8 1.91 4.47 13.31
C GLN A 8 2.58 3.35 12.50
N ILE A 9 3.88 3.45 12.23
CA ILE A 9 4.64 2.32 11.68
C ILE A 9 4.76 1.20 12.71
N ALA A 10 4.95 1.52 14.00
CA ALA A 10 4.94 0.51 15.05
C ALA A 10 3.57 -0.19 15.15
N GLU A 11 2.46 0.56 15.08
CA GLU A 11 1.10 0.02 15.03
C GLU A 11 0.86 -0.89 13.81
N LEU A 12 1.39 -0.51 12.63
CA LEU A 12 1.35 -1.38 11.45
C LEU A 12 2.12 -2.68 11.66
N LYS A 13 3.31 -2.63 12.27
CA LYS A 13 4.10 -3.83 12.57
C LYS A 13 3.40 -4.75 13.56
N GLU A 14 2.77 -4.19 14.59
CA GLU A 14 1.97 -4.97 15.53
C GLU A 14 0.81 -5.69 14.83
N ARG A 15 0.14 -5.00 13.90
CA ARG A 15 -1.06 -5.52 13.23
C ARG A 15 -0.78 -6.43 12.04
N PHE A 16 0.26 -6.16 11.27
CA PHE A 16 0.57 -6.81 9.99
C PHE A 16 1.95 -7.49 9.97
N GLY A 17 2.59 -7.64 11.13
CA GLY A 17 3.81 -8.43 11.29
C GLY A 17 5.04 -7.76 10.68
N ALA A 18 5.68 -8.43 9.71
CA ALA A 18 6.99 -8.09 9.15
C ALA A 18 6.98 -6.83 8.24
N THR A 19 6.23 -5.80 8.61
CA THR A 19 6.21 -4.51 7.91
C THR A 19 7.58 -3.86 7.94
N GLU A 20 8.12 -3.54 6.76
CA GLU A 20 9.40 -2.89 6.56
C GLU A 20 9.20 -1.46 6.06
N THR A 21 10.20 -0.60 6.31
CA THR A 21 10.17 0.78 5.84
C THR A 21 11.53 1.22 5.31
N LEU A 22 11.53 1.89 4.16
CA LEU A 22 12.71 2.49 3.54
C LEU A 22 12.47 3.98 3.32
N ARG A 23 13.37 4.82 3.83
CA ARG A 23 13.37 6.26 3.54
C ARG A 23 14.04 6.51 2.19
N LEU A 24 13.33 7.20 1.30
CA LEU A 24 13.78 7.54 -0.05
C LEU A 24 14.43 8.94 -0.08
N PRO A 25 15.23 9.26 -1.12
CA PRO A 25 15.90 10.56 -1.26
C PRO A 25 14.99 11.79 -1.14
N SER A 26 13.77 11.72 -1.67
CA SER A 26 12.76 12.80 -1.56
C SER A 26 12.23 13.03 -0.14
N GLY A 27 12.60 12.18 0.82
CA GLY A 27 12.07 12.19 2.18
C GLY A 27 10.79 11.36 2.35
N THR A 28 10.24 10.85 1.24
CA THR A 28 9.16 9.86 1.21
C THR A 28 9.59 8.59 1.93
N VAL A 29 8.65 7.88 2.56
CA VAL A 29 8.90 6.57 3.15
C VAL A 29 8.12 5.51 2.38
N LEU A 30 8.84 4.56 1.79
CA LEU A 30 8.26 3.35 1.25
C LEU A 30 7.93 2.41 2.40
N VAL A 31 6.67 2.03 2.54
CA VAL A 31 6.20 1.00 3.46
C VAL A 31 5.97 -0.28 2.67
N THR A 32 6.49 -1.41 3.16
CA THR A 32 6.31 -2.74 2.58
C THR A 32 5.66 -3.65 3.62
N ILE A 33 4.49 -4.20 3.31
CA ILE A 33 3.75 -5.15 4.15
C ILE A 33 3.77 -6.51 3.44
N PRO A 34 4.62 -7.45 3.88
CA PRO A 34 4.64 -8.80 3.32
C PRO A 34 3.41 -9.59 3.79
N ASP A 35 3.07 -10.64 3.03
CA ASP A 35 2.05 -11.63 3.38
C ASP A 35 0.67 -11.06 3.75
N LEU A 36 0.29 -9.91 3.16
CA LEU A 36 -1.02 -9.33 3.39
C LEU A 36 -2.09 -10.26 2.78
N PRO A 37 -3.08 -10.75 3.56
CA PRO A 37 -4.12 -11.60 3.03
C PRO A 37 -4.90 -10.90 1.91
N VAL A 38 -4.98 -11.54 0.76
CA VAL A 38 -5.83 -11.09 -0.33
C VAL A 38 -7.15 -11.86 -0.29
N PRO A 39 -8.29 -11.23 -0.62
CA PRO A 39 -9.59 -11.91 -0.62
C PRO A 39 -9.65 -13.11 -1.59
N PRO A 40 -10.66 -13.99 -1.48
CA PRO A 40 -10.95 -14.95 -2.54
C PRO A 40 -11.21 -14.25 -3.89
N GLY A 41 -10.77 -14.87 -4.99
CA GLY A 41 -10.90 -14.30 -6.35
C GLY A 41 -9.57 -13.82 -6.96
N TRP A 42 -8.48 -13.93 -6.22
CA TRP A 42 -7.11 -13.66 -6.68
C TRP A 42 -6.34 -14.95 -6.99
N SER A 43 -5.22 -14.81 -7.70
CA SER A 43 -4.32 -15.92 -8.08
C SER A 43 -3.45 -16.43 -6.93
N ALA A 44 -3.43 -15.73 -5.79
CA ALA A 44 -2.71 -16.07 -4.57
C ALA A 44 -3.60 -15.79 -3.36
N ALA A 45 -3.25 -16.33 -2.19
CA ALA A 45 -3.96 -16.09 -0.93
C ALA A 45 -3.36 -14.92 -0.11
N THR A 46 -2.10 -14.56 -0.39
CA THR A 46 -1.41 -13.41 0.18
C THR A 46 -0.66 -12.66 -0.92
N ALA A 47 -0.32 -11.40 -0.66
CA ALA A 47 0.56 -10.61 -1.52
C ALA A 47 1.39 -9.63 -0.68
N THR A 48 2.55 -9.24 -1.20
CA THR A 48 3.31 -8.12 -0.66
C THR A 48 2.73 -6.82 -1.15
N VAL A 49 2.22 -5.99 -0.24
CA VAL A 49 1.71 -4.65 -0.53
C VAL A 49 2.74 -3.60 -0.22
N ARG A 50 2.85 -2.60 -1.09
CA ARG A 50 3.76 -1.46 -0.92
C ARG A 50 3.03 -0.16 -1.15
N PHE A 51 3.32 0.87 -0.37
CA PHE A 51 2.80 2.22 -0.63
C PHE A 51 3.78 3.28 -0.13
N LEU A 52 3.62 4.49 -0.65
CA LEU A 52 4.46 5.63 -0.29
C LEU A 52 3.75 6.51 0.74
N VAL A 53 4.48 6.86 1.80
CA VAL A 53 4.07 7.86 2.79
C VAL A 53 4.78 9.18 2.42
N PRO A 54 4.03 10.23 2.06
CA PRO A 54 4.62 11.48 1.58
C PRO A 54 5.35 12.22 2.71
N PRO A 55 6.32 13.10 2.40
CA PRO A 55 7.02 13.92 3.39
C PRO A 55 6.08 14.81 4.23
N ALA A 56 4.93 15.20 3.67
CA ALA A 56 3.93 16.02 4.34
C ALA A 56 3.04 15.25 5.33
N TYR A 57 3.24 13.94 5.51
CA TYR A 57 2.46 13.12 6.43
C TYR A 57 2.57 13.61 7.89
N PRO A 58 1.45 13.71 8.66
CA PRO A 58 0.11 13.19 8.36
C PRO A 58 -0.79 14.13 7.56
N PHE A 59 -0.39 15.37 7.25
CA PHE A 59 -1.23 16.31 6.51
C PHE A 59 -1.34 15.97 5.01
N GLY A 60 -0.33 15.30 4.45
CA GLY A 60 -0.40 14.66 3.14
C GLY A 60 -0.87 13.22 3.26
N ALA A 61 -1.94 12.88 2.55
CA ALA A 61 -2.48 11.52 2.50
C ALA A 61 -1.57 10.60 1.65
N PRO A 62 -1.43 9.31 2.03
CA PRO A 62 -0.95 8.29 1.10
C PRO A 62 -1.87 8.20 -0.12
N ASP A 63 -1.28 7.80 -1.25
CA ASP A 63 -2.01 7.62 -2.50
C ASP A 63 -1.43 6.46 -3.31
N CYS A 64 -2.31 5.76 -4.02
CA CYS A 64 -1.99 4.55 -4.77
C CYS A 64 -1.25 3.47 -3.94
N PHE A 65 -1.09 2.29 -4.52
CA PHE A 65 -0.26 1.26 -3.92
C PHE A 65 0.25 0.29 -4.98
N TRP A 66 1.14 -0.59 -4.58
CA TRP A 66 1.64 -1.68 -5.41
C TRP A 66 1.42 -3.01 -4.71
N ALA A 67 1.21 -4.07 -5.49
CA ALA A 67 1.26 -5.46 -5.05
C ALA A 67 2.33 -6.23 -5.85
N ASP A 68 2.50 -7.52 -5.58
CA ASP A 68 3.39 -8.36 -6.37
C ASP A 68 3.05 -8.29 -7.86
N ASP A 69 4.08 -8.14 -8.72
CA ASP A 69 3.88 -7.92 -10.16
C ASP A 69 3.12 -9.06 -10.86
N GLY A 70 3.24 -10.27 -10.33
CA GLY A 70 2.53 -11.46 -10.80
C GLY A 70 1.13 -11.65 -10.24
N LEU A 71 0.65 -10.78 -9.34
CA LEU A 71 -0.69 -10.91 -8.76
C LEU A 71 -1.75 -10.70 -9.85
N ARG A 72 -2.67 -11.65 -10.00
CA ARG A 72 -3.76 -11.61 -10.99
C ARG A 72 -5.08 -11.96 -10.33
N LEU A 73 -6.18 -11.72 -11.02
CA LEU A 73 -7.44 -12.34 -10.66
C LEU A 73 -7.35 -13.86 -10.88
N ALA A 74 -8.20 -14.64 -10.22
CA ALA A 74 -8.24 -16.10 -10.38
C ALA A 74 -8.50 -16.54 -11.84
N SER A 75 -9.12 -15.67 -12.65
CA SER A 75 -9.28 -15.84 -14.10
C SER A 75 -8.01 -15.59 -14.91
N ASN A 76 -6.89 -15.27 -14.25
CA ASN A 76 -5.63 -14.80 -14.83
C ASN A 76 -5.71 -13.42 -15.52
N ALA A 77 -6.84 -12.72 -15.41
CA ALA A 77 -6.98 -11.35 -15.90
C ALA A 77 -6.22 -10.36 -15.01
N LEU A 78 -5.82 -9.22 -15.60
CA LEU A 78 -5.36 -8.07 -14.83
C LEU A 78 -6.53 -7.43 -14.08
N PRO A 79 -6.35 -7.04 -12.81
CA PRO A 79 -7.39 -6.33 -12.07
C PRO A 79 -7.60 -4.92 -12.63
N GLN A 80 -8.81 -4.37 -12.46
CA GLN A 80 -9.10 -3.00 -12.87
C GLN A 80 -8.19 -1.96 -12.20
N ASN A 81 -7.96 -0.85 -12.91
CA ASN A 81 -7.12 0.28 -12.48
C ASN A 81 -5.72 -0.16 -12.04
N SER A 82 -5.16 -1.17 -12.70
CA SER A 82 -3.82 -1.67 -12.43
C SER A 82 -2.90 -1.56 -13.63
N GLY A 83 -1.59 -1.47 -13.36
CA GLY A 83 -0.53 -1.44 -14.35
C GLY A 83 0.64 -2.33 -13.91
N PRO A 84 0.88 -3.49 -14.57
CA PRO A 84 2.03 -4.33 -14.27
C PRO A 84 3.33 -3.65 -14.73
N GLY A 85 4.46 -4.10 -14.20
CA GLY A 85 5.78 -3.60 -14.57
C GLY A 85 6.05 -2.16 -14.15
N ASN A 86 5.25 -1.61 -13.23
CA ASN A 86 5.39 -0.23 -12.80
C ASN A 86 6.48 -0.12 -11.73
N VAL A 87 7.49 0.71 -11.99
CA VAL A 87 8.60 0.93 -11.06
C VAL A 87 8.17 1.90 -9.97
N ILE A 88 8.29 1.48 -8.71
CA ILE A 88 8.03 2.35 -7.56
C ILE A 88 9.03 3.52 -7.60
N PRO A 89 8.56 4.79 -7.55
CA PRO A 89 9.42 5.97 -7.63
C PRO A 89 10.64 5.91 -6.71
N GLU A 90 11.79 6.31 -7.24
CA GLU A 90 13.08 6.35 -6.52
C GLU A 90 13.58 4.97 -6.05
N THR A 91 13.08 3.89 -6.65
CA THR A 91 13.55 2.52 -6.41
C THR A 91 13.78 1.77 -7.73
N ASN A 92 14.31 0.55 -7.64
CA ASN A 92 14.38 -0.40 -8.75
C ASN A 92 13.33 -1.53 -8.63
N ILE A 93 12.29 -1.33 -7.80
CA ILE A 93 11.27 -2.34 -7.56
C ILE A 93 10.17 -2.16 -8.60
N SER A 94 10.05 -3.14 -9.50
CA SER A 94 8.93 -3.25 -10.44
C SER A 94 7.81 -4.08 -9.81
N ALA A 95 6.58 -3.58 -9.87
CA ALA A 95 5.43 -4.16 -9.17
C ALA A 95 4.10 -3.86 -9.88
N LEU A 96 3.03 -4.56 -9.48
CA LEU A 96 1.69 -4.29 -9.98
C LEU A 96 1.15 -3.05 -9.30
N TRP A 97 1.15 -1.92 -10.02
CA TRP A 97 0.60 -0.67 -9.50
C TRP A 97 -0.92 -0.67 -9.54
N PHE A 98 -1.55 -0.08 -8.53
CA PHE A 98 -2.97 0.23 -8.48
C PHE A 98 -3.16 1.73 -8.37
N SER A 99 -3.83 2.31 -9.37
CA SER A 99 -4.31 3.70 -9.32
C SER A 99 -5.55 3.75 -8.43
N TRP A 100 -5.38 4.25 -7.21
CA TRP A 100 -6.49 4.34 -6.26
C TRP A 100 -6.34 5.52 -5.32
N HIS A 101 -7.32 6.41 -5.38
CA HIS A 101 -7.44 7.59 -4.56
C HIS A 101 -8.51 7.39 -3.48
N LEU A 102 -8.33 8.04 -2.32
CA LEU A 102 -9.37 8.10 -1.29
C LEU A 102 -10.66 8.70 -1.85
N GLN A 103 -11.80 8.08 -1.56
CA GLN A 103 -13.12 8.57 -1.99
C GLN A 103 -13.66 9.70 -1.10
N GLY A 104 -13.02 9.95 0.05
CA GLY A 104 -13.38 11.00 0.99
C GLY A 104 -12.14 11.74 1.53
N PRO A 105 -12.34 12.83 2.28
CA PRO A 105 -11.22 13.60 2.80
C PRO A 105 -10.42 12.79 3.83
N TRP A 106 -9.10 12.85 3.68
CA TRP A 106 -8.16 12.41 4.71
C TRP A 106 -8.15 13.39 5.87
N ASP A 107 -8.38 12.90 7.08
CA ASP A 107 -8.30 13.69 8.32
C ASP A 107 -7.03 13.30 9.10
N PRO A 108 -6.01 14.18 9.19
CA PRO A 108 -4.75 13.86 9.89
C PRO A 108 -4.92 13.62 11.40
N ASN A 109 -6.07 13.98 11.99
CA ASN A 109 -6.37 13.75 13.41
C ASN A 109 -7.08 12.42 13.66
N ARG A 110 -7.62 11.78 12.62
CA ARG A 110 -8.40 10.53 12.70
C ARG A 110 -7.78 9.40 11.91
N ASP A 111 -7.34 9.67 10.69
CA ASP A 111 -6.91 8.66 9.73
C ASP A 111 -5.43 8.33 9.92
N THR A 112 -5.13 7.04 9.87
CA THR A 112 -3.80 6.50 10.16
C THR A 112 -3.30 5.63 9.00
N LEU A 113 -2.03 5.23 9.04
CA LEU A 113 -1.50 4.23 8.12
C LEU A 113 -2.30 2.92 8.19
N SER A 114 -2.78 2.53 9.37
CA SER A 114 -3.71 1.40 9.51
C SER A 114 -5.04 1.62 8.79
N THR A 115 -5.59 2.85 8.82
CA THR A 115 -6.77 3.22 8.03
C THR A 115 -6.48 3.08 6.54
N TRP A 116 -5.33 3.57 6.07
CA TRP A 116 -4.93 3.43 4.67
C TRP A 116 -4.76 1.96 4.26
N THR A 117 -4.13 1.12 5.07
CA THR A 117 -4.02 -0.32 4.78
C THR A 117 -5.39 -0.99 4.71
N ASN A 118 -6.35 -0.58 5.54
CA ASN A 118 -7.74 -1.07 5.41
C ASN A 118 -8.39 -0.65 4.08
N VAL A 119 -8.12 0.56 3.59
CA VAL A 119 -8.57 1.01 2.27
C VAL A 119 -7.97 0.15 1.16
N ILE A 120 -6.67 -0.20 1.26
CA ILE A 120 -6.03 -1.12 0.30
C ILE A 120 -6.71 -2.49 0.31
N ILE A 121 -6.92 -3.08 1.49
CA ILE A 121 -7.59 -4.38 1.62
C ILE A 121 -9.00 -4.33 1.02
N GLU A 122 -9.74 -3.24 1.27
CA GLU A 122 -11.06 -3.05 0.69
C GLU A 122 -11.01 -2.90 -0.83
N ARG A 123 -10.02 -2.16 -1.36
CA ARG A 123 -9.81 -2.07 -2.80
C ARG A 123 -9.53 -3.46 -3.41
N LEU A 124 -8.73 -4.28 -2.75
CA LEU A 124 -8.46 -5.65 -3.20
C LEU A 124 -9.72 -6.53 -3.22
N ARG A 125 -10.76 -6.25 -2.41
CA ARG A 125 -12.06 -6.93 -2.51
C ARG A 125 -12.88 -6.49 -3.73
N GLN A 126 -12.65 -5.27 -4.20
CA GLN A 126 -13.42 -4.63 -5.28
C GLN A 126 -12.75 -4.74 -6.66
N ALA A 127 -11.47 -5.14 -6.72
CA ALA A 127 -10.79 -5.31 -7.99
C ALA A 127 -11.34 -6.57 -8.68
N ARG A 128 -12.21 -6.36 -9.66
CA ARG A 128 -12.78 -7.38 -10.55
C ARG A 128 -12.34 -7.13 -11.98
#